data_AF-A0A061D7K0-F1
#
_entry.id   AF-A0A061D7K0-F1
#
_cell.length_a   1.000
_cell.length_b   1.000
_cell.length_c   1.000
_cell.angle_alpha   90.00
_cell.angle_beta   90.00
_cell.angle_gamma   90.00
#
_symmetry.space_group_name_H-M   'P 1'
#
loop_
_entity.id
_entity.type
_entity.pdbx_description
1 polymer ?
#
loop_
_entity_poly.entity_id
_entity_poly.type
_entity_poly.pdbx_seq_one_letter_code
_entity_poly.pdbx_strand_id
1 'polypeptide(L)'
;MTAESEPPSAGFPEESALLRVFGDFVDPVPMVQFVGPAAYERHKYVESLLSRNKVPFGVVESAVYAECQNGTPSALMHWMWTRFVRRLVVGFCALYPKEAPRYGKLRQTEVRTCADFVRIINTFTLCPGEPVPDKDELCMAVVVQDYHELLAHEPTLLNTLMRLHEKLHRVPIEKGYRRNKVTVIMMGPYPLPPEVTRGDFCIPLVPVELITPEGAEDLIRSSSHNFALEKARTMLPDYSEATISFLWSGFVHYFVDVVYAWYKFDTSSMEFYSRLLWSNFLEPLCGATEPTGDELPERLQFLCKSVDEHLRSSTVYTRSRFITELHDLRVSNMRLLRKQLYKFHGSRLTKYLLLGAVISAFNTPETMRRRLRNKNVRTNLHDVALWRRQRKFDLWSWIANTEWALASNESESINMDPGFFTELMWLITEGYVKPQCTPETWCRLPQSHSVPLWRVSDMMPSADLQWLHTICYNEDTEIDQCLGQMVNTTARFSLSVTKGLVISIINDLNVDIDEFLI
;
A
#
# COMPACT_ATOMS: atom_id res chain seq x y z
N MET A 1 -17.36 -0.29 -30.20
CA MET A 1 -16.77 0.57 -29.17
C MET A 1 -17.92 1.04 -28.31
N THR A 2 -17.96 0.64 -27.06
CA THR A 2 -18.95 1.14 -26.10
C THR A 2 -18.68 2.62 -25.82
N ALA A 3 -19.72 3.40 -25.56
CA ALA A 3 -19.54 4.75 -25.04
C ALA A 3 -18.93 4.62 -23.63
N GLU A 4 -17.71 5.13 -23.45
CA GLU A 4 -17.17 5.36 -22.12
C GLU A 4 -17.99 6.49 -21.50
N SER A 5 -18.58 6.25 -20.32
CA SER A 5 -19.30 7.28 -19.59
C SER A 5 -18.37 8.43 -19.25
N GLU A 6 -18.87 9.66 -19.32
CA GLU A 6 -18.09 10.83 -18.91
C GLU A 6 -17.64 10.63 -17.45
N PRO A 7 -16.34 10.71 -17.13
CA PRO A 7 -15.91 10.67 -15.74
C PRO A 7 -16.50 11.90 -15.04
N PRO A 8 -17.24 11.75 -13.94
CA PRO A 8 -17.87 12.89 -13.29
C PRO A 8 -16.80 13.90 -12.88
N SER A 9 -17.02 15.18 -13.19
CA SER A 9 -16.13 16.29 -12.86
C SER A 9 -16.09 16.63 -11.35
N ALA A 10 -16.57 15.74 -10.49
CA ALA A 10 -16.64 15.93 -9.06
C ALA A 10 -15.23 16.18 -8.48
N GLY A 11 -15.05 17.37 -7.90
CA GLY A 11 -13.76 17.82 -7.36
C GLY A 11 -12.76 18.36 -8.40
N PHE A 12 -13.09 18.41 -9.69
CA PHE A 12 -12.25 19.01 -10.73
C PHE A 12 -12.73 20.42 -11.10
N PRO A 13 -11.82 21.36 -11.42
CA PRO A 13 -12.21 22.64 -12.02
C PRO A 13 -12.94 22.44 -13.35
N GLU A 14 -13.69 23.46 -13.78
CA GLU A 14 -14.29 23.46 -15.12
C GLU A 14 -13.24 23.12 -16.20
N GLU A 15 -13.63 22.26 -17.15
CA GLU A 15 -12.80 21.96 -18.32
C GLU A 15 -12.46 23.24 -19.11
N SER A 16 -13.34 24.24 -19.10
CA SER A 16 -13.13 25.58 -19.65
C SER A 16 -11.90 26.31 -19.06
N ALA A 17 -11.59 26.07 -17.79
CA ALA A 17 -10.47 26.67 -17.08
C ALA A 17 -9.18 25.87 -17.31
N LEU A 18 -9.27 24.54 -17.38
CA LEU A 18 -8.12 23.66 -17.67
C LEU A 18 -7.63 23.83 -19.11
N LEU A 19 -8.55 23.94 -20.09
CA LEU A 19 -8.20 24.21 -21.49
C LEU A 19 -7.44 25.54 -21.64
N ARG A 20 -7.78 26.57 -20.86
CA ARG A 20 -7.01 27.84 -20.80
C ARG A 20 -5.59 27.66 -20.26
N VAL A 21 -5.39 26.80 -19.25
CA VAL A 21 -4.03 26.48 -18.73
C VAL A 21 -3.21 25.72 -19.78
N PHE A 22 -3.85 24.88 -20.59
CA PHE A 22 -3.21 24.15 -21.69
C PHE A 22 -3.17 24.92 -23.01
N GLY A 23 -3.69 26.15 -23.10
CA GLY A 23 -3.77 26.93 -24.33
C GLY A 23 -4.43 26.15 -25.49
N ASP A 24 -5.57 25.51 -25.20
CA ASP A 24 -6.29 24.58 -26.08
C ASP A 24 -5.40 23.45 -26.66
N PHE A 25 -4.37 23.07 -25.89
CA PHE A 25 -3.28 22.15 -26.24
C PHE A 25 -2.40 22.60 -27.44
N VAL A 26 -2.54 23.84 -27.90
CA VAL A 26 -1.70 24.48 -28.95
C VAL A 26 -0.56 25.29 -28.34
N ASP A 27 -0.82 26.04 -27.26
CA ASP A 27 0.21 26.73 -26.49
C ASP A 27 0.14 26.41 -24.98
N PRO A 28 0.43 25.15 -24.58
CA PRO A 28 0.37 24.77 -23.19
C PRO A 28 1.54 25.34 -22.40
N VAL A 29 1.29 25.64 -21.13
CA VAL A 29 2.36 25.82 -20.15
C VAL A 29 3.26 24.56 -20.11
N PRO A 30 4.60 24.68 -19.94
CA PRO A 30 5.50 23.53 -20.04
C PRO A 30 5.27 22.43 -18.99
N MET A 31 4.63 22.76 -17.87
CA MET A 31 4.39 21.82 -16.76
C MET A 31 3.18 22.28 -15.93
N VAL A 32 2.38 21.33 -15.43
CA VAL A 32 1.21 21.54 -14.56
C VAL A 32 1.23 20.48 -13.45
N GLN A 33 0.79 20.83 -12.24
CA GLN A 33 0.57 19.89 -11.14
C GLN A 33 -0.93 19.72 -10.85
N PHE A 34 -1.46 18.50 -10.82
CA PHE A 34 -2.80 18.18 -10.32
C PHE A 34 -2.69 17.60 -8.91
N VAL A 35 -3.05 18.41 -7.90
CA VAL A 35 -2.79 18.14 -6.48
C VAL A 35 -4.09 17.93 -5.73
N GLY A 36 -4.22 16.77 -5.09
CA GLY A 36 -5.42 16.37 -4.35
C GLY A 36 -5.33 14.91 -3.90
N PRO A 37 -6.23 14.44 -3.01
CA PRO A 37 -6.12 13.09 -2.45
C PRO A 37 -6.67 11.99 -3.38
N ALA A 38 -7.62 12.32 -4.26
CA ALA A 38 -8.31 11.39 -5.16
C ALA A 38 -7.37 10.90 -6.28
N ALA A 39 -6.57 9.86 -6.03
CA ALA A 39 -5.51 9.42 -6.96
C ALA A 39 -6.05 8.84 -8.27
N TYR A 40 -6.93 7.86 -8.18
CA TYR A 40 -7.46 7.14 -9.34
C TYR A 40 -8.30 8.04 -10.26
N GLU A 41 -9.09 8.90 -9.65
CA GLU A 41 -10.04 9.81 -10.29
C GLU A 41 -9.30 10.89 -11.08
N ARG A 42 -8.17 11.41 -10.56
CA ARG A 42 -7.27 12.31 -11.30
C ARG A 42 -6.67 11.66 -12.53
N HIS A 43 -6.22 10.41 -12.38
CA HIS A 43 -5.61 9.68 -13.48
C HIS A 43 -6.65 9.43 -14.58
N LYS A 44 -7.85 8.98 -14.23
CA LYS A 44 -9.00 8.86 -15.16
C LYS A 44 -9.38 10.19 -15.83
N TYR A 45 -9.53 11.26 -15.05
CA TYR A 45 -9.96 12.57 -15.56
C TYR A 45 -8.97 13.15 -16.56
N VAL A 46 -7.67 13.17 -16.22
CA VAL A 46 -6.60 13.69 -17.11
C VAL A 46 -6.48 12.83 -18.37
N GLU A 47 -6.51 11.50 -18.27
CA GLU A 47 -6.47 10.63 -19.44
C GLU A 47 -7.70 10.80 -20.35
N SER A 48 -8.90 11.00 -19.78
CA SER A 48 -10.12 11.30 -20.53
C SER A 48 -10.06 12.66 -21.22
N LEU A 49 -9.63 13.71 -20.51
CA LEU A 49 -9.46 15.07 -21.04
C LEU A 49 -8.54 15.07 -22.27
N LEU A 50 -7.37 14.44 -22.17
CA LEU A 50 -6.41 14.32 -23.26
C LEU A 50 -6.97 13.50 -24.43
N SER A 51 -7.69 12.40 -24.14
CA SER A 51 -8.28 11.53 -25.16
C SER A 51 -9.43 12.20 -25.92
N ARG A 52 -10.32 12.90 -25.23
CA ARG A 52 -11.44 13.66 -25.83
C ARG A 52 -10.91 14.78 -26.74
N ASN A 53 -9.86 15.47 -26.31
CA ASN A 53 -9.18 16.51 -27.09
C ASN A 53 -8.13 15.98 -28.08
N LYS A 54 -8.01 14.65 -28.25
CA LYS A 54 -7.11 13.96 -29.21
C LYS A 54 -5.62 14.27 -29.04
N VAL A 55 -5.22 14.71 -27.85
CA VAL A 55 -3.83 15.03 -27.52
C VAL A 55 -3.04 13.71 -27.41
N PRO A 56 -1.92 13.54 -28.11
CA PRO A 56 -1.10 12.33 -27.98
C PRO A 56 -0.32 12.38 -26.66
N PHE A 57 -0.43 11.32 -25.84
CA PHE A 57 0.18 11.27 -24.52
C PHE A 57 0.81 9.94 -24.14
N GLY A 58 1.82 10.02 -23.26
CA GLY A 58 2.49 8.89 -22.62
C GLY A 58 2.39 8.99 -21.10
N VAL A 59 2.26 7.86 -20.42
CA VAL A 59 2.07 7.78 -18.96
C VAL A 59 3.28 7.13 -18.29
N VAL A 60 3.83 7.80 -17.28
CA VAL A 60 4.87 7.31 -16.37
C VAL A 60 4.21 6.94 -15.05
N GLU A 61 4.28 5.67 -14.66
CA GLU A 61 3.60 5.09 -13.49
C GLU A 61 4.60 5.01 -12.33
N SER A 62 4.80 6.12 -11.62
CA SER A 62 5.96 6.30 -10.74
C SER A 62 6.03 5.31 -9.56
N ALA A 63 4.89 4.78 -9.11
CA ALA A 63 4.80 3.75 -8.07
C ALA A 63 5.66 2.50 -8.37
N VAL A 64 5.89 2.19 -9.65
CA VAL A 64 6.79 1.09 -10.07
C VAL A 64 8.20 1.26 -9.49
N TYR A 65 8.68 2.49 -9.29
CA TYR A 65 10.01 2.74 -8.71
C TYR A 65 10.07 2.42 -7.21
N ALA A 66 8.97 2.54 -6.47
CA ALA A 66 8.90 2.17 -5.06
C ALA A 66 8.95 0.65 -4.86
N GLU A 67 8.47 -0.13 -5.83
CA GLU A 67 8.58 -1.60 -5.83
C GLU A 67 9.96 -2.10 -6.30
N CYS A 68 10.65 -1.34 -7.15
CA CYS A 68 11.89 -1.77 -7.83
C CYS A 68 13.18 -1.34 -7.11
N GLN A 69 13.21 -1.38 -5.77
CA GLN A 69 14.29 -0.79 -4.95
C GLN A 69 15.68 -1.43 -5.15
N ASN A 70 15.75 -2.64 -5.71
CA ASN A 70 17.00 -3.31 -6.08
C ASN A 70 17.41 -2.86 -7.48
N GLY A 71 18.53 -2.12 -7.59
CA GLY A 71 18.93 -1.33 -8.76
C GLY A 71 19.28 -2.04 -10.09
N THR A 72 18.71 -3.20 -10.37
CA THR A 72 18.65 -3.77 -11.72
C THR A 72 17.31 -3.39 -12.39
N PRO A 73 17.27 -3.19 -13.73
CA PRO A 73 16.01 -2.88 -14.42
C PRO A 73 15.10 -4.12 -14.39
N SER A 74 14.10 -4.08 -13.51
CA SER A 74 13.13 -5.17 -13.32
C SER A 74 12.26 -5.40 -14.57
N ALA A 75 11.60 -6.56 -14.63
CA ALA A 75 10.59 -6.83 -15.66
C ALA A 75 9.44 -5.81 -15.62
N LEU A 76 9.09 -5.29 -14.44
CA LEU A 76 8.07 -4.26 -14.25
C LEU A 76 8.52 -2.89 -14.79
N MET A 77 9.78 -2.51 -14.55
CA MET A 77 10.39 -1.32 -15.15
C MET A 77 10.40 -1.38 -16.68
N HIS A 78 10.80 -2.53 -17.25
CA HIS A 78 10.76 -2.74 -18.71
C HIS A 78 9.33 -2.70 -19.26
N TRP A 79 8.36 -3.28 -18.54
CA TRP A 79 6.94 -3.25 -18.90
C TRP A 79 6.37 -1.82 -18.88
N MET A 80 6.65 -1.02 -17.84
CA MET A 80 6.21 0.37 -17.73
C MET A 80 6.70 1.20 -18.92
N TRP A 81 8.01 1.13 -19.23
CA TRP A 81 8.55 1.86 -20.37
C TRP A 81 8.03 1.36 -21.71
N THR A 82 7.84 0.05 -21.86
CA THR A 82 7.19 -0.54 -23.04
C THR A 82 5.75 -0.07 -23.19
N ARG A 83 5.00 0.11 -22.09
CA ARG A 83 3.63 0.65 -22.07
C ARG A 83 3.61 2.13 -22.46
N PHE A 84 4.50 2.94 -21.89
CA PHE A 84 4.70 4.36 -22.24
C PHE A 84 4.94 4.55 -23.74
N VAL A 85 5.93 3.86 -24.30
CA VAL A 85 6.28 3.97 -25.73
C VAL A 85 5.15 3.45 -26.62
N ARG A 86 4.49 2.32 -26.27
CA ARG A 86 3.36 1.80 -27.04
C ARG A 86 2.16 2.77 -27.06
N ARG A 87 1.85 3.44 -25.94
CA ARG A 87 0.75 4.42 -25.88
C ARG A 87 1.00 5.61 -26.79
N LEU A 88 2.24 6.12 -26.81
CA LEU A 88 2.68 7.17 -27.72
C LEU A 88 2.63 6.73 -29.19
N VAL A 89 3.14 5.54 -29.54
CA VAL A 89 3.06 5.01 -30.92
C VAL A 89 1.61 4.94 -31.39
N VAL A 90 0.68 4.46 -30.56
CA VAL A 90 -0.75 4.38 -30.93
C VAL A 90 -1.34 5.77 -31.15
N GLY A 91 -1.13 6.72 -30.23
CA GLY A 91 -1.65 8.09 -30.34
C GLY A 91 -1.11 8.83 -31.57
N PHE A 92 0.21 8.82 -31.78
CA PHE A 92 0.84 9.50 -32.92
C PHE A 92 0.51 8.85 -34.27
N CYS A 93 0.37 7.52 -34.35
CA CYS A 93 -0.11 6.85 -35.57
C CYS A 93 -1.57 7.18 -35.91
N ALA A 94 -2.42 7.39 -34.91
CA ALA A 94 -3.82 7.80 -35.12
C ALA A 94 -3.93 9.27 -35.56
N LEU A 95 -3.13 10.17 -34.98
CA LEU A 95 -3.14 11.60 -35.31
C LEU A 95 -2.47 11.89 -36.66
N TYR A 96 -1.35 11.21 -36.96
CA TYR A 96 -0.57 11.38 -38.19
C TYR A 96 -0.39 10.06 -38.99
N PRO A 97 -1.43 9.52 -39.64
CA PRO A 97 -1.35 8.23 -40.34
C PRO A 97 -0.27 8.13 -41.43
N LYS A 98 0.15 9.26 -42.03
CA LYS A 98 1.24 9.31 -43.02
C LYS A 98 2.61 8.98 -42.40
N GLU A 99 2.84 9.40 -41.15
CA GLU A 99 4.08 9.19 -40.39
C GLU A 99 4.07 7.87 -39.59
N ALA A 100 2.97 7.11 -39.62
CA ALA A 100 2.86 5.82 -38.92
C ALA A 100 4.01 4.82 -39.21
N PRO A 101 4.60 4.73 -40.42
CA PRO A 101 5.77 3.88 -40.69
C PRO A 101 7.06 4.32 -39.97
N ARG A 102 7.15 5.60 -39.56
CA ARG A 102 8.26 6.15 -38.76
C ARG A 102 8.04 5.86 -37.28
N TYR A 103 6.87 6.18 -36.73
CA TYR A 103 6.53 5.89 -35.34
C TYR A 103 6.46 4.39 -35.03
N GLY A 104 6.01 3.56 -35.97
CA GLY A 104 5.94 2.10 -35.81
C GLY A 104 7.28 1.45 -35.49
N LYS A 105 8.41 2.02 -35.95
CA LYS A 105 9.77 1.55 -35.64
C LYS A 105 10.13 1.74 -34.15
N LEU A 106 9.55 2.75 -33.49
CA LEU A 106 9.79 3.02 -32.07
C LEU A 106 9.13 1.99 -31.14
N ARG A 107 8.20 1.16 -31.64
CA ARG A 107 7.49 0.14 -30.84
C ARG A 107 8.40 -0.93 -30.21
N GLN A 108 9.65 -1.04 -30.68
CA GLN A 108 10.69 -1.94 -30.16
C GLN A 108 11.83 -1.18 -29.43
N THR A 109 11.75 0.15 -29.30
CA THR A 109 12.79 0.93 -28.62
C THR A 109 12.59 0.89 -27.12
N GLU A 110 13.57 0.36 -26.39
CA GLU A 110 13.59 0.37 -24.93
C GLU A 110 14.05 1.71 -24.37
N VAL A 111 13.45 2.14 -23.26
CA VAL A 111 13.99 3.23 -22.43
C VAL A 111 14.89 2.59 -21.37
N ARG A 112 16.20 2.83 -21.46
CA ARG A 112 17.17 2.37 -20.44
C ARG A 112 17.74 3.53 -19.62
N THR A 113 17.76 4.74 -20.18
CA THR A 113 18.28 5.94 -19.53
C THR A 113 17.38 7.16 -19.74
N CYS A 114 17.57 8.19 -18.92
CA CYS A 114 17.00 9.53 -19.15
C CYS A 114 17.37 10.14 -20.52
N ALA A 115 18.46 9.71 -21.16
CA ALA A 115 18.83 10.17 -22.50
C ALA A 115 17.99 9.49 -23.60
N ASP A 116 17.67 8.20 -23.43
CA ASP A 116 16.80 7.47 -24.36
C ASP A 116 15.36 7.99 -24.30
N PHE A 117 14.87 8.27 -23.08
CA PHE A 117 13.59 8.94 -22.84
C PHE A 117 13.46 10.26 -23.63
N VAL A 118 14.45 11.17 -23.48
CA VAL A 118 14.46 12.46 -24.20
C VAL A 118 14.58 12.27 -25.71
N ARG A 119 15.34 11.28 -26.20
CA ARG A 119 15.45 10.95 -27.64
C ARG A 119 14.13 10.45 -28.23
N ILE A 120 13.41 9.60 -27.50
CA ILE A 120 12.12 9.04 -27.93
C ILE A 120 11.08 10.17 -27.99
N ILE A 121 10.96 10.99 -26.94
CA ILE A 121 10.07 12.16 -26.94
C ILE A 121 10.43 13.12 -28.08
N ASN A 122 11.71 13.45 -28.27
CA ASN A 122 12.15 14.28 -29.39
C ASN A 122 11.69 13.71 -30.74
N THR A 123 11.79 12.40 -30.95
CA THR A 123 11.38 11.75 -32.20
C THR A 123 9.88 11.87 -32.45
N PHE A 124 9.05 11.79 -31.41
CA PHE A 124 7.60 12.03 -31.50
C PHE A 124 7.25 13.50 -31.77
N THR A 125 7.96 14.45 -31.14
CA THR A 125 7.69 15.89 -31.31
C THR A 125 8.11 16.48 -32.66
N LEU A 126 8.86 15.74 -33.49
CA LEU A 126 9.41 16.24 -34.75
C LEU A 126 8.46 16.00 -35.93
N CYS A 127 7.69 17.01 -36.30
CA CYS A 127 6.79 16.98 -37.47
C CYS A 127 7.48 17.55 -38.73
N PRO A 128 7.28 16.95 -39.92
CA PRO A 128 7.85 17.45 -41.17
C PRO A 128 6.99 18.53 -41.82
N GLY A 129 7.64 19.54 -42.42
CA GLY A 129 7.01 20.45 -43.39
C GLY A 129 6.19 21.63 -42.84
N GLU A 130 5.51 22.30 -43.77
CA GLU A 130 4.63 23.45 -43.51
C GLU A 130 3.40 23.03 -42.69
N PRO A 131 2.89 23.89 -41.78
CA PRO A 131 1.85 23.50 -40.84
C PRO A 131 0.49 23.29 -41.52
N VAL A 132 -0.10 22.12 -41.30
CA VAL A 132 -1.54 21.87 -41.54
C VAL A 132 -2.33 22.36 -40.32
N PRO A 133 -3.11 23.45 -40.42
CA PRO A 133 -3.88 23.97 -39.29
C PRO A 133 -4.80 22.90 -38.67
N ASP A 134 -5.14 23.09 -37.40
CA ASP A 134 -5.90 22.18 -36.52
C ASP A 134 -5.24 20.82 -36.21
N LYS A 135 -4.16 20.42 -36.89
CA LYS A 135 -3.47 19.12 -36.67
C LYS A 135 -2.00 19.23 -36.32
N ASP A 136 -1.29 20.17 -36.94
CA ASP A 136 0.16 20.30 -36.76
C ASP A 136 0.55 21.12 -35.53
N GLU A 137 -0.42 21.72 -34.83
CA GLU A 137 -0.17 22.64 -33.71
C GLU A 137 -0.36 21.98 -32.33
N LEU A 138 -1.03 20.82 -32.26
CA LEU A 138 -1.25 20.09 -31.01
C LEU A 138 0.07 19.64 -30.34
N CYS A 139 0.17 19.90 -29.05
CA CYS A 139 1.25 19.49 -28.20
C CYS A 139 1.25 17.97 -27.90
N MET A 140 2.33 17.50 -27.29
CA MET A 140 2.41 16.18 -26.65
C MET A 140 2.32 16.33 -25.13
N ALA A 141 1.54 15.49 -24.46
CA ALA A 141 1.50 15.44 -23.01
C ALA A 141 2.33 14.27 -22.44
N VAL A 142 3.10 14.55 -21.39
CA VAL A 142 3.77 13.54 -20.56
C VAL A 142 3.08 13.52 -19.20
N VAL A 143 2.31 12.47 -18.94
CA VAL A 143 1.51 12.30 -17.74
C VAL A 143 2.33 11.51 -16.71
N VAL A 144 2.56 12.08 -15.54
CA VAL A 144 3.37 11.49 -14.46
C VAL A 144 2.44 11.20 -13.29
N GLN A 145 2.02 9.94 -13.18
CA GLN A 145 1.24 9.43 -12.05
C GLN A 145 2.14 9.33 -10.82
N ASP A 146 1.64 9.74 -9.65
CA ASP A 146 2.31 9.65 -8.35
C ASP A 146 3.78 10.12 -8.31
N TYR A 147 4.05 11.33 -8.83
CA TYR A 147 5.40 11.87 -9.01
C TYR A 147 6.28 11.87 -7.72
N HIS A 148 5.65 11.80 -6.55
CA HIS A 148 6.32 11.75 -5.24
C HIS A 148 7.21 10.51 -5.10
N GLU A 149 6.89 9.41 -5.78
CA GLU A 149 7.75 8.22 -5.82
C GLU A 149 9.02 8.46 -6.65
N LEU A 150 8.99 9.34 -7.65
CA LEU A 150 10.23 9.80 -8.32
C LEU A 150 11.06 10.71 -7.42
N LEU A 151 10.44 11.44 -6.49
CA LEU A 151 11.18 12.26 -5.52
C LEU A 151 11.93 11.40 -4.49
N ALA A 152 11.34 10.27 -4.09
CA ALA A 152 11.96 9.32 -3.16
C ALA A 152 12.98 8.39 -3.86
N HIS A 153 12.64 7.85 -5.04
CA HIS A 153 13.37 6.74 -5.65
C HIS A 153 14.13 7.09 -6.94
N GLU A 154 13.69 8.08 -7.74
CA GLU A 154 14.37 8.44 -9.01
C GLU A 154 14.44 9.97 -9.29
N PRO A 155 15.21 10.71 -8.47
CA PRO A 155 15.36 12.16 -8.64
C PRO A 155 16.05 12.54 -9.95
N THR A 156 16.74 11.61 -10.62
CA THR A 156 17.37 11.84 -11.93
C THR A 156 16.35 11.96 -13.06
N LEU A 157 15.27 11.16 -12.99
CA LEU A 157 14.13 11.24 -13.89
C LEU A 157 13.26 12.46 -13.58
N LEU A 158 12.99 12.75 -12.30
CA LEU A 158 12.21 13.92 -11.90
C LEU A 158 12.82 15.24 -12.43
N ASN A 159 14.12 15.45 -12.24
CA ASN A 159 14.85 16.60 -12.80
C ASN A 159 14.86 16.59 -14.35
N THR A 160 14.86 15.40 -14.97
CA THR A 160 14.74 15.26 -16.44
C THR A 160 13.36 15.64 -16.95
N LEU A 161 12.30 15.37 -16.20
CA LEU A 161 10.92 15.77 -16.50
C LEU A 161 10.73 17.29 -16.32
N MET A 162 11.15 17.86 -15.18
CA MET A 162 11.07 19.30 -14.91
C MET A 162 11.79 20.13 -16.00
N ARG A 163 12.97 19.69 -16.43
CA ARG A 163 13.79 20.35 -17.47
C ARG A 163 13.62 19.74 -18.87
N LEU A 164 12.52 19.01 -19.13
CA LEU A 164 12.31 18.32 -20.40
C LEU A 164 12.34 19.28 -21.60
N HIS A 165 11.70 20.45 -21.47
CA HIS A 165 11.70 21.48 -22.49
C HIS A 165 13.11 22.02 -22.79
N GLU A 166 13.94 22.30 -21.77
CA GLU A 166 15.36 22.66 -21.96
C GLU A 166 16.12 21.54 -22.71
N LYS A 167 15.93 20.29 -22.27
CA LYS A 167 16.67 19.12 -22.79
C LYS A 167 16.31 18.84 -24.24
N LEU A 168 15.04 18.98 -24.62
CA LEU A 168 14.58 18.90 -26.00
C LEU A 168 15.14 20.04 -26.85
N HIS A 169 15.13 21.29 -26.36
CA HIS A 169 15.67 22.43 -27.10
C HIS A 169 17.16 22.27 -27.46
N ARG A 170 17.95 21.63 -26.59
CA ARG A 170 19.37 21.30 -26.83
C ARG A 170 19.60 20.22 -27.89
N VAL A 171 18.58 19.47 -28.31
CA VAL A 171 18.69 18.49 -29.41
C VAL A 171 18.52 19.23 -30.75
N PRO A 172 19.47 19.12 -31.70
CA PRO A 172 19.35 19.78 -32.99
C PRO A 172 18.15 19.26 -33.80
N ILE A 173 17.58 20.13 -34.62
CA ILE A 173 16.45 19.82 -35.51
C ILE A 173 16.99 19.68 -36.95
N GLU A 174 16.56 18.64 -37.65
CA GLU A 174 16.91 18.44 -39.07
C GLU A 174 16.20 19.46 -39.97
N LYS A 175 16.85 19.89 -41.06
CA LYS A 175 16.27 20.87 -41.99
C LYS A 175 14.96 20.34 -42.59
N GLY A 176 13.89 21.12 -42.47
CA GLY A 176 12.55 20.74 -42.94
C GLY A 176 11.64 20.14 -41.86
N TYR A 177 12.14 19.94 -40.63
CA TYR A 177 11.31 19.58 -39.47
C TYR A 177 11.07 20.78 -38.55
N ARG A 178 9.96 20.71 -37.82
CA ARG A 178 9.58 21.61 -36.72
C ARG A 178 9.27 20.77 -35.48
N ARG A 179 9.37 21.36 -34.29
CA ARG A 179 9.16 20.67 -33.01
C ARG A 179 7.87 21.13 -32.35
N ASN A 180 6.89 20.23 -32.21
CA ASN A 180 5.67 20.48 -31.44
C ASN A 180 6.00 20.63 -29.94
N LYS A 181 5.19 21.41 -29.22
CA LYS A 181 5.37 21.68 -27.78
C LYS A 181 5.13 20.42 -26.95
N VAL A 182 5.72 20.37 -25.76
CA VAL A 182 5.51 19.30 -24.77
C VAL A 182 5.09 19.92 -23.45
N THR A 183 4.03 19.38 -22.84
CA THR A 183 3.62 19.71 -21.46
C THR A 183 3.79 18.50 -20.55
N VAL A 184 4.24 18.72 -19.32
CA VAL A 184 4.42 17.68 -18.29
C VAL A 184 3.34 17.83 -17.23
N ILE A 185 2.44 16.85 -17.13
CA ILE A 185 1.34 16.85 -16.17
C ILE A 185 1.74 15.95 -15.00
N MET A 186 2.11 16.55 -13.87
CA MET A 186 2.49 15.85 -12.65
C MET A 186 1.28 15.67 -11.74
N MET A 187 1.09 14.47 -11.18
CA MET A 187 -0.03 14.14 -10.32
C MET A 187 0.49 13.51 -9.02
N GLY A 188 0.03 14.00 -7.87
CA GLY A 188 0.48 13.52 -6.56
C GLY A 188 -0.33 14.14 -5.42
N PRO A 189 -0.34 13.54 -4.21
CA PRO A 189 -1.23 13.94 -3.12
C PRO A 189 -0.96 15.34 -2.55
N TYR A 190 0.24 15.87 -2.81
CA TYR A 190 0.75 17.16 -2.31
C TYR A 190 1.36 17.96 -3.47
N PRO A 191 1.71 19.25 -3.30
CA PRO A 191 2.54 19.98 -4.26
C PRO A 191 4.02 19.57 -4.16
N LEU A 192 4.80 19.84 -5.21
CA LEU A 192 6.27 19.73 -5.17
C LEU A 192 6.84 20.59 -4.04
N PRO A 193 7.69 20.04 -3.15
CA PRO A 193 8.32 20.82 -2.09
C PRO A 193 9.22 21.93 -2.67
N PRO A 194 9.21 23.16 -2.12
CA PRO A 194 10.02 24.28 -2.61
C PRO A 194 11.53 24.00 -2.68
N GLU A 195 12.03 23.08 -1.86
CA GLU A 195 13.43 22.63 -1.81
C GLU A 195 13.85 21.91 -3.10
N VAL A 196 12.89 21.26 -3.78
CA VAL A 196 13.10 20.51 -5.04
C VAL A 196 13.18 21.47 -6.23
N THR A 197 12.32 22.49 -6.26
CA THR A 197 12.33 23.50 -7.33
C THR A 197 13.38 24.59 -7.10
N ARG A 198 13.82 24.81 -5.85
CA ARG A 198 14.77 25.86 -5.42
C ARG A 198 14.35 27.30 -5.77
N GLY A 199 13.09 27.50 -6.17
CA GLY A 199 12.61 28.75 -6.75
C GLY A 199 12.85 28.92 -8.26
N ASP A 200 13.52 27.98 -8.93
CA ASP A 200 13.77 28.02 -10.39
C ASP A 200 12.46 27.96 -11.21
N PHE A 201 11.37 27.40 -10.64
CA PHE A 201 10.14 27.07 -11.36
C PHE A 201 8.87 27.57 -10.65
N CYS A 202 8.13 28.47 -11.32
CA CYS A 202 6.74 28.77 -10.98
C CYS A 202 5.82 27.80 -11.74
N ILE A 203 5.36 26.75 -11.07
CA ILE A 203 4.58 25.66 -11.70
C ILE A 203 3.09 25.84 -11.38
N PRO A 204 2.21 26.02 -12.39
CA PRO A 204 0.76 26.05 -12.18
C PRO A 204 0.25 24.83 -11.40
N LEU A 205 -0.59 25.09 -10.40
CA LEU A 205 -1.23 24.08 -9.57
C LEU A 205 -2.73 24.08 -9.83
N VAL A 206 -3.23 22.93 -10.22
CA VAL A 206 -4.64 22.57 -10.32
C VAL A 206 -5.00 21.84 -9.03
N PRO A 207 -5.80 22.44 -8.12
CA PRO A 207 -6.33 21.71 -6.98
C PRO A 207 -7.37 20.70 -7.49
N VAL A 208 -7.41 19.54 -6.85
CA VAL A 208 -8.45 18.54 -7.04
C VAL A 208 -9.05 18.25 -5.68
N GLU A 209 -10.31 18.62 -5.53
CA GLU A 209 -11.02 18.59 -4.26
C GLU A 209 -11.51 17.18 -3.91
N LEU A 210 -12.07 17.05 -2.72
CA LEU A 210 -12.77 15.84 -2.31
C LEU A 210 -14.10 15.73 -3.06
N ILE A 211 -14.34 14.58 -3.70
CA ILE A 211 -15.66 14.21 -4.22
C ILE A 211 -16.65 14.23 -3.04
N THR A 212 -17.77 14.97 -3.16
CA THR A 212 -18.79 15.06 -2.10
C THR A 212 -19.50 13.71 -1.91
N PRO A 213 -20.23 13.48 -0.79
CA PRO A 213 -21.05 12.29 -0.63
C PRO A 213 -22.01 12.10 -1.81
N GLU A 214 -22.69 13.16 -2.26
CA GLU A 214 -23.60 13.09 -3.41
C GLU A 214 -22.86 12.70 -4.71
N GLY A 215 -21.68 13.28 -4.95
CA GLY A 215 -20.85 12.91 -6.11
C GLY A 215 -20.31 11.47 -6.06
N ALA A 216 -20.06 10.94 -4.86
CA ALA A 216 -19.66 9.55 -4.65
C ALA A 216 -20.84 8.58 -4.86
N GLU A 217 -22.05 8.96 -4.43
CA GLU A 217 -23.27 8.24 -4.77
C GLU A 217 -23.48 8.19 -6.28
N ASP A 218 -23.47 9.33 -6.97
CA ASP A 218 -23.73 9.38 -8.41
C ASP A 218 -22.68 8.61 -9.22
N LEU A 219 -21.41 8.67 -8.81
CA LEU A 219 -20.33 7.85 -9.36
C LEU A 219 -20.63 6.35 -9.21
N ILE A 220 -20.86 5.86 -7.99
CA ILE A 220 -21.07 4.42 -7.72
C ILE A 220 -22.39 3.94 -8.33
N ARG A 221 -23.46 4.75 -8.22
CA ARG A 221 -24.79 4.47 -8.77
C ARG A 221 -24.71 4.26 -10.27
N SER A 222 -23.95 5.09 -10.99
CA SER A 222 -23.81 5.02 -12.45
C SER A 222 -22.78 3.97 -12.92
N SER A 223 -21.59 3.91 -12.34
CA SER A 223 -20.51 3.02 -12.77
C SER A 223 -20.86 1.54 -12.59
N SER A 224 -21.56 1.21 -11.50
CA SER A 224 -21.91 -0.15 -11.13
C SER A 224 -23.37 -0.55 -11.42
N HIS A 225 -24.18 0.32 -12.05
CA HIS A 225 -25.59 0.04 -12.35
C HIS A 225 -25.81 -1.28 -13.10
N ASN A 226 -25.08 -1.47 -14.21
CA ASN A 226 -25.22 -2.67 -15.05
C ASN A 226 -24.88 -3.96 -14.29
N PHE A 227 -23.85 -3.91 -13.45
CA PHE A 227 -23.48 -5.03 -12.56
C PHE A 227 -24.54 -5.28 -11.49
N ALA A 228 -25.12 -4.23 -10.90
CA ALA A 228 -26.17 -4.36 -9.90
C ALA A 228 -27.43 -5.00 -10.49
N LEU A 229 -27.84 -4.59 -11.71
CA LEU A 229 -28.95 -5.19 -12.46
C LEU A 229 -28.69 -6.65 -12.83
N GLU A 230 -27.52 -6.96 -13.41
CA GLU A 230 -27.15 -8.34 -13.78
C GLU A 230 -27.16 -9.25 -12.55
N LYS A 231 -26.50 -8.81 -11.46
CA LYS A 231 -26.44 -9.57 -10.21
C LYS A 231 -27.83 -9.76 -9.59
N ALA A 232 -28.66 -8.73 -9.56
CA ALA A 232 -30.02 -8.81 -9.04
C ALA A 232 -30.89 -9.78 -9.84
N ARG A 233 -30.86 -9.73 -11.18
CA ARG A 233 -31.61 -10.67 -12.04
C ARG A 233 -31.22 -12.15 -11.82
N THR A 234 -29.99 -12.44 -11.36
CA THR A 234 -29.60 -13.82 -10.99
C THR A 234 -30.11 -14.29 -9.61
N MET A 235 -30.53 -13.38 -8.74
CA MET A 235 -30.97 -13.68 -7.37
C MET A 235 -32.48 -13.46 -7.15
N LEU A 236 -33.07 -12.53 -7.90
CA LEU A 236 -34.47 -12.11 -7.86
C LEU A 236 -35.03 -12.08 -9.30
N PRO A 237 -35.27 -13.23 -9.95
CA PRO A 237 -35.69 -13.29 -11.35
C PRO A 237 -37.10 -12.72 -11.57
N ASP A 238 -37.95 -12.72 -10.54
CA ASP A 238 -39.35 -12.29 -10.60
C ASP A 238 -39.55 -10.79 -10.29
N TYR A 239 -38.48 -10.03 -10.02
CA TYR A 239 -38.56 -8.61 -9.63
C TYR A 239 -38.42 -7.69 -10.84
N SER A 240 -39.19 -6.60 -10.86
CA SER A 240 -39.09 -5.59 -11.92
C SER A 240 -37.79 -4.78 -11.87
N GLU A 241 -37.33 -4.35 -13.04
CA GLU A 241 -36.12 -3.53 -13.18
C GLU A 241 -36.23 -2.16 -12.48
N ALA A 242 -37.46 -1.62 -12.37
CA ALA A 242 -37.75 -0.42 -11.62
C ALA A 242 -37.53 -0.62 -10.11
N THR A 243 -38.05 -1.71 -9.54
CA THR A 243 -37.83 -2.11 -8.14
C THR A 243 -36.35 -2.35 -7.85
N ILE A 244 -35.65 -3.08 -8.72
CA ILE A 244 -34.20 -3.33 -8.56
C ILE A 244 -33.41 -2.00 -8.60
N SER A 245 -33.77 -1.08 -9.50
CA SER A 245 -33.12 0.24 -9.61
C SER A 245 -33.38 1.13 -8.40
N PHE A 246 -34.60 1.11 -7.84
CA PHE A 246 -34.94 1.80 -6.59
C PHE A 246 -34.12 1.24 -5.41
N LEU A 247 -34.09 -0.08 -5.27
CA LEU A 247 -33.33 -0.77 -4.23
C LEU A 247 -31.82 -0.50 -4.35
N TRP A 248 -31.25 -0.50 -5.56
CA TRP A 248 -29.86 -0.15 -5.80
C TRP A 248 -29.56 1.30 -5.40
N SER A 249 -30.40 2.26 -5.81
CA SER A 249 -30.21 3.67 -5.48
C SER A 249 -30.27 3.93 -3.97
N GLY A 250 -31.24 3.33 -3.27
CA GLY A 250 -31.37 3.41 -1.81
C GLY A 250 -30.25 2.72 -1.05
N PHE A 251 -29.78 1.56 -1.54
CA PHE A 251 -28.61 0.87 -1.00
C PHE A 251 -27.33 1.71 -1.15
N VAL A 252 -27.07 2.29 -2.33
CA VAL A 252 -25.89 3.14 -2.59
C VAL A 252 -25.90 4.37 -1.69
N HIS A 253 -27.03 5.08 -1.58
CA HIS A 253 -27.18 6.23 -0.67
C HIS A 253 -26.85 5.84 0.78
N TYR A 254 -27.49 4.81 1.33
CA TYR A 254 -27.23 4.33 2.68
C TYR A 254 -25.77 3.86 2.89
N PHE A 255 -25.19 3.17 1.90
CA PHE A 255 -23.81 2.71 1.95
C PHE A 255 -22.83 3.89 1.98
N VAL A 256 -23.02 4.90 1.12
CA VAL A 256 -22.15 6.09 1.08
C VAL A 256 -22.26 6.87 2.39
N ASP A 257 -23.47 7.13 2.90
CA ASP A 257 -23.69 7.82 4.18
C ASP A 257 -22.92 7.18 5.35
N VAL A 258 -22.90 5.84 5.42
CA VAL A 258 -22.19 5.10 6.47
C VAL A 258 -20.67 5.07 6.22
N VAL A 259 -20.23 4.87 4.97
CA VAL A 259 -18.85 4.45 4.65
C VAL A 259 -17.94 5.62 4.25
N TYR A 260 -18.49 6.70 3.69
CA TYR A 260 -17.74 7.86 3.18
C TYR A 260 -16.81 8.49 4.24
N ALA A 261 -17.20 8.51 5.52
CA ALA A 261 -16.38 9.04 6.61
C ALA A 261 -14.99 8.38 6.72
N TRP A 262 -14.84 7.14 6.25
CA TRP A 262 -13.57 6.40 6.23
C TRP A 262 -12.91 6.36 4.85
N TYR A 263 -13.70 6.39 3.76
CA TYR A 263 -13.20 6.16 2.39
C TYR A 263 -13.34 7.35 1.42
N LYS A 264 -13.65 8.56 1.88
CA LYS A 264 -13.69 9.81 1.08
C LYS A 264 -12.46 10.10 0.18
N PHE A 265 -11.34 9.40 0.40
CA PHE A 265 -10.10 9.53 -0.38
C PHE A 265 -9.92 8.42 -1.44
N ASP A 266 -10.79 7.40 -1.45
CA ASP A 266 -10.70 6.22 -2.31
C ASP A 266 -12.11 5.74 -2.68
N THR A 267 -12.66 6.30 -3.76
CA THR A 267 -13.97 5.86 -4.28
C THR A 267 -13.92 4.46 -4.92
N SER A 268 -12.72 3.96 -5.25
CA SER A 268 -12.55 2.63 -5.85
C SER A 268 -12.78 1.51 -4.84
N SER A 269 -12.28 1.66 -3.61
CA SER A 269 -12.65 0.77 -2.50
C SER A 269 -14.12 0.89 -2.12
N MET A 270 -14.72 2.08 -2.24
CA MET A 270 -16.17 2.25 -2.03
C MET A 270 -16.99 1.50 -3.10
N GLU A 271 -16.62 1.61 -4.38
CA GLU A 271 -17.25 0.83 -5.46
C GLU A 271 -17.05 -0.68 -5.25
N PHE A 272 -15.84 -1.12 -4.88
CA PHE A 272 -15.58 -2.53 -4.62
C PHE A 272 -16.43 -3.07 -3.45
N TYR A 273 -16.44 -2.37 -2.31
CA TYR A 273 -17.19 -2.81 -1.12
C TYR A 273 -18.72 -2.68 -1.29
N SER A 274 -19.23 -1.74 -2.10
CA SER A 274 -20.67 -1.69 -2.42
C SER A 274 -21.10 -2.88 -3.29
N ARG A 275 -20.31 -3.21 -4.33
CA ARG A 275 -20.54 -4.36 -5.22
C ARG A 275 -20.48 -5.70 -4.48
N LEU A 276 -19.58 -5.81 -3.50
CA LEU A 276 -19.47 -6.99 -2.64
C LEU A 276 -20.73 -7.15 -1.77
N LEU A 277 -21.10 -6.09 -1.04
CA LEU A 277 -22.23 -6.11 -0.09
C LEU A 277 -23.60 -6.16 -0.75
N TRP A 278 -23.73 -5.78 -2.03
CA TRP A 278 -24.97 -5.89 -2.80
C TRP A 278 -25.56 -7.31 -2.79
N SER A 279 -24.72 -8.35 -2.83
CA SER A 279 -25.18 -9.75 -2.74
C SER A 279 -25.85 -10.03 -1.39
N ASN A 280 -25.29 -9.52 -0.30
CA ASN A 280 -25.79 -9.71 1.07
C ASN A 280 -27.02 -8.82 1.36
N PHE A 281 -27.16 -7.68 0.67
CA PHE A 281 -28.38 -6.86 0.69
C PHE A 281 -29.56 -7.57 0.01
N LEU A 282 -29.30 -8.34 -1.06
CA LEU A 282 -30.33 -9.07 -1.81
C LEU A 282 -30.72 -10.41 -1.17
N GLU A 283 -29.84 -11.05 -0.40
CA GLU A 283 -30.08 -12.36 0.22
C GLU A 283 -31.42 -12.46 1.01
N PRO A 284 -31.85 -11.47 1.83
CA PRO A 284 -33.13 -11.51 2.53
C PRO A 284 -34.38 -11.37 1.64
N LEU A 285 -34.21 -11.06 0.34
CA LEU A 285 -35.30 -11.00 -0.64
C LEU A 285 -35.44 -12.28 -1.48
N CYS A 286 -34.46 -13.19 -1.44
CA CYS A 286 -34.46 -14.41 -2.23
C CYS A 286 -35.68 -15.30 -1.88
N GLY A 287 -36.60 -15.47 -2.84
CA GLY A 287 -37.85 -16.21 -2.66
C GLY A 287 -38.99 -15.45 -1.97
N ALA A 288 -38.81 -14.16 -1.66
CA ALA A 288 -39.88 -13.28 -1.20
C ALA A 288 -40.59 -12.63 -2.40
N THR A 289 -41.92 -12.49 -2.36
CA THR A 289 -42.69 -11.79 -3.41
C THR A 289 -42.27 -10.32 -3.52
N GLU A 290 -42.26 -9.78 -4.74
CA GLU A 290 -41.96 -8.37 -5.00
C GLU A 290 -42.87 -7.46 -4.13
N PRO A 291 -42.29 -6.52 -3.34
CA PRO A 291 -43.06 -5.63 -2.50
C PRO A 291 -43.84 -4.60 -3.33
N THR A 292 -45.01 -4.20 -2.83
CA THR A 292 -45.79 -3.13 -3.47
C THR A 292 -45.10 -1.76 -3.34
N GLY A 293 -45.50 -0.80 -4.18
CA GLY A 293 -44.87 0.53 -4.24
C GLY A 293 -44.82 1.28 -2.90
N ASP A 294 -45.82 1.07 -2.05
CA ASP A 294 -45.91 1.71 -0.73
C ASP A 294 -45.11 0.96 0.36
N GLU A 295 -44.86 -0.35 0.21
CA GLU A 295 -44.00 -1.14 1.11
C GLU A 295 -42.50 -0.90 0.89
N LEU A 296 -42.13 -0.51 -0.34
CA LEU A 296 -40.74 -0.42 -0.79
C LEU A 296 -39.81 0.44 0.11
N PRO A 297 -40.22 1.61 0.62
CA PRO A 297 -39.40 2.40 1.55
C PRO A 297 -39.18 1.73 2.91
N GLU A 298 -40.20 1.04 3.45
CA GLU A 298 -40.09 0.34 4.73
C GLU A 298 -39.21 -0.92 4.61
N ARG A 299 -39.39 -1.67 3.51
CA ARG A 299 -38.54 -2.81 3.13
C ARG A 299 -37.08 -2.37 3.01
N LEU A 300 -36.80 -1.26 2.31
CA LEU A 300 -35.46 -0.68 2.19
C LEU A 300 -34.85 -0.38 3.57
N GLN A 301 -35.59 0.30 4.46
CA GLN A 301 -35.09 0.62 5.81
C GLN A 301 -34.80 -0.64 6.66
N PHE A 302 -35.51 -1.75 6.43
CA PHE A 302 -35.21 -3.03 7.07
C PHE A 302 -33.95 -3.69 6.47
N LEU A 303 -33.83 -3.73 5.15
CA LEU A 303 -32.66 -4.31 4.46
C LEU A 303 -31.36 -3.56 4.79
N CYS A 304 -31.42 -2.22 4.89
CA CYS A 304 -30.30 -1.40 5.34
C CYS A 304 -29.81 -1.78 6.76
N LYS A 305 -30.70 -2.23 7.66
CA LYS A 305 -30.30 -2.73 9.00
C LYS A 305 -29.57 -4.08 8.93
N SER A 306 -29.95 -4.97 8.00
CA SER A 306 -29.18 -6.20 7.74
C SER A 306 -27.77 -5.88 7.23
N VAL A 307 -27.66 -4.90 6.31
CA VAL A 307 -26.37 -4.39 5.85
C VAL A 307 -25.61 -3.65 6.95
N ASP A 308 -26.28 -2.99 7.90
CA ASP A 308 -25.65 -2.35 9.07
C ASP A 308 -24.98 -3.39 9.99
N GLU A 309 -25.56 -4.57 10.18
CA GLU A 309 -24.90 -5.68 10.91
C GLU A 309 -23.71 -6.26 10.12
N HIS A 310 -23.82 -6.36 8.79
CA HIS A 310 -22.71 -6.78 7.93
C HIS A 310 -21.58 -5.74 7.83
N LEU A 311 -21.91 -4.44 7.80
CA LEU A 311 -20.94 -3.34 7.88
C LEU A 311 -20.31 -3.26 9.26
N ARG A 312 -21.07 -3.43 10.35
CA ARG A 312 -20.52 -3.41 11.73
C ARG A 312 -19.62 -4.60 11.98
N SER A 313 -20.01 -5.81 11.59
CA SER A 313 -19.09 -6.95 11.64
C SER A 313 -17.87 -6.70 10.75
N SER A 314 -18.07 -6.24 9.51
CA SER A 314 -17.02 -5.90 8.54
C SER A 314 -16.30 -4.56 8.78
N THR A 315 -16.49 -3.92 9.94
CA THR A 315 -15.71 -2.74 10.42
C THR A 315 -15.29 -2.86 11.88
N VAL A 316 -15.72 -3.91 12.59
CA VAL A 316 -15.25 -4.26 13.95
C VAL A 316 -14.25 -5.42 13.90
N TYR A 317 -14.51 -6.48 13.12
CA TYR A 317 -13.47 -7.47 12.78
C TYR A 317 -12.43 -6.86 11.84
N THR A 318 -12.89 -6.08 10.86
CA THR A 318 -12.07 -5.52 9.77
C THR A 318 -11.54 -4.11 10.09
N ARG A 319 -11.60 -3.69 11.36
CA ARG A 319 -11.07 -2.41 11.89
C ARG A 319 -9.54 -2.26 11.80
N SER A 320 -8.92 -3.17 11.03
CA SER A 320 -7.49 -3.38 10.81
C SER A 320 -7.26 -4.16 9.49
N ARG A 321 -8.05 -3.93 8.41
CA ARG A 321 -7.93 -4.77 7.19
C ARG A 321 -8.22 -4.20 5.79
N PHE A 322 -8.81 -3.01 5.61
CA PHE A 322 -8.85 -2.34 4.28
C PHE A 322 -7.70 -1.32 4.06
N ILE A 323 -6.72 -1.32 4.98
CA ILE A 323 -5.39 -0.71 4.84
C ILE A 323 -4.34 -1.59 5.53
N THR A 324 -4.68 -2.18 6.69
CA THR A 324 -3.70 -2.68 7.67
C THR A 324 -3.12 -4.09 7.40
N GLU A 325 -3.13 -4.56 6.16
CA GLU A 325 -2.06 -5.48 5.71
C GLU A 325 -0.74 -4.70 5.50
N LEU A 326 -0.82 -3.36 5.39
CA LEU A 326 0.31 -2.42 5.38
C LEU A 326 0.18 -1.34 6.49
N HIS A 327 0.66 -1.69 7.69
CA HIS A 327 1.16 -0.81 8.78
C HIS A 327 0.25 -0.17 9.88
N ASP A 328 0.83 -0.17 11.10
CA ASP A 328 0.66 0.69 12.32
C ASP A 328 -0.60 0.65 13.23
N LEU A 329 -0.78 -0.48 13.96
CA LEU A 329 -0.88 -0.62 15.43
C LEU A 329 -1.75 0.31 16.35
N ARG A 330 -2.24 1.49 15.97
CA ARG A 330 -2.60 2.55 16.94
C ARG A 330 -4.04 2.59 17.47
N VAL A 331 -5.03 1.97 16.82
CA VAL A 331 -6.46 2.13 17.19
C VAL A 331 -7.00 0.94 17.99
N SER A 332 -6.58 0.83 19.25
CA SER A 332 -7.17 -0.11 20.22
C SER A 332 -8.17 0.59 21.14
N ASN A 333 -9.48 0.43 20.86
CA ASN A 333 -10.57 0.35 21.85
C ASN A 333 -11.95 0.23 21.18
N MET A 334 -12.58 -0.95 21.28
CA MET A 334 -14.02 -1.13 21.50
C MET A 334 -14.27 -2.59 21.93
N ARG A 335 -15.23 -2.81 22.83
CA ARG A 335 -15.58 -4.16 23.32
C ARG A 335 -16.58 -4.81 22.38
N LEU A 336 -16.21 -5.91 21.72
CA LEU A 336 -17.14 -6.93 21.20
C LEU A 336 -16.35 -8.17 20.72
N LEU A 337 -17.06 -9.28 20.44
CA LEU A 337 -16.55 -10.49 19.76
C LEU A 337 -15.52 -11.36 20.52
N ARG A 338 -15.97 -11.94 21.64
CA ARG A 338 -15.30 -13.02 22.41
C ARG A 338 -15.11 -14.37 21.66
N LYS A 339 -15.32 -14.46 20.34
CA LYS A 339 -15.56 -15.76 19.65
C LYS A 339 -14.65 -16.17 18.49
N GLN A 340 -13.75 -15.32 18.02
CA GLN A 340 -12.66 -15.75 17.12
C GLN A 340 -11.41 -14.89 17.34
N LEU A 341 -10.58 -15.32 18.30
CA LEU A 341 -9.17 -14.96 18.30
C LEU A 341 -8.51 -15.75 17.17
N TYR A 342 -7.57 -15.12 16.44
CA TYR A 342 -6.72 -15.83 15.49
C TYR A 342 -5.91 -16.88 16.27
N LYS A 343 -6.25 -18.17 16.13
CA LYS A 343 -5.49 -19.22 16.79
C LYS A 343 -4.10 -19.28 16.18
N PHE A 344 -3.08 -19.10 17.00
CA PHE A 344 -1.70 -19.21 16.54
C PHE A 344 -1.35 -20.70 16.33
N HIS A 345 -1.07 -21.07 15.08
CA HIS A 345 -0.87 -22.46 14.67
C HIS A 345 0.60 -22.94 14.73
N GLY A 346 1.54 -22.12 15.22
CA GLY A 346 2.92 -22.55 15.48
C GLY A 346 3.04 -23.64 16.55
N SER A 347 4.25 -24.19 16.69
CA SER A 347 4.56 -25.28 17.63
C SER A 347 4.43 -24.85 19.11
N ARG A 348 4.49 -25.83 20.02
CA ARG A 348 4.56 -25.58 21.48
C ARG A 348 5.76 -24.69 21.83
N LEU A 349 6.94 -25.02 21.29
CA LEU A 349 8.17 -24.24 21.48
C LEU A 349 8.05 -22.86 20.85
N THR A 350 7.46 -22.76 19.65
CA THR A 350 7.22 -21.49 18.95
C THR A 350 6.35 -20.53 19.78
N LYS A 351 5.34 -21.09 20.47
CA LYS A 351 4.46 -20.35 21.37
C LYS A 351 5.21 -19.85 22.61
N TYR A 352 6.05 -20.67 23.22
CA TYR A 352 6.91 -20.22 24.32
C TYR A 352 7.93 -19.18 23.86
N LEU A 353 8.54 -19.33 22.68
CA LEU A 353 9.45 -18.32 22.11
C LEU A 353 8.74 -16.97 21.96
N LEU A 354 7.52 -16.93 21.42
CA LEU A 354 6.73 -15.70 21.38
C LEU A 354 6.42 -15.15 22.78
N LEU A 355 6.19 -16.00 23.77
CA LEU A 355 5.96 -15.59 25.15
C LEU A 355 7.22 -15.00 25.80
N GLY A 356 8.40 -15.60 25.57
CA GLY A 356 9.69 -15.07 25.98
C GLY A 356 10.01 -13.72 25.32
N ALA A 357 9.65 -13.53 24.06
CA ALA A 357 9.75 -12.24 23.37
C ALA A 357 8.81 -11.18 23.99
N VAL A 358 7.57 -11.57 24.35
CA VAL A 358 6.61 -10.71 25.07
C VAL A 358 7.16 -10.28 26.43
N ILE A 359 7.64 -11.22 27.24
CA ILE A 359 8.22 -10.97 28.56
C ILE A 359 9.43 -10.03 28.44
N SER A 360 10.29 -10.26 27.44
CA SER A 360 11.47 -9.43 27.14
C SER A 360 11.15 -8.03 26.63
N ALA A 361 10.04 -7.87 25.90
CA ALA A 361 9.61 -6.58 25.36
C ALA A 361 8.99 -5.65 26.43
N PHE A 362 8.38 -6.20 27.48
CA PHE A 362 7.74 -5.36 28.50
C PHE A 362 8.61 -5.14 29.75
N ASN A 363 9.27 -6.19 30.23
CA ASN A 363 10.13 -6.10 31.41
C ASN A 363 11.46 -5.39 31.12
N THR A 364 12.10 -4.87 32.18
CA THR A 364 13.56 -4.69 32.15
C THR A 364 14.24 -5.86 32.87
N PRO A 365 15.53 -6.10 32.58
CA PRO A 365 16.35 -6.98 33.39
C PRO A 365 16.17 -6.67 34.90
N GLU A 366 16.28 -5.39 35.28
CA GLU A 366 16.13 -4.97 36.68
C GLU A 366 14.76 -5.26 37.31
N THR A 367 13.63 -5.11 36.59
CA THR A 367 12.31 -5.39 37.18
C THR A 367 12.16 -6.88 37.49
N MET A 368 12.61 -7.76 36.59
CA MET A 368 12.64 -9.21 36.84
C MET A 368 13.54 -9.55 38.03
N ARG A 369 14.74 -8.93 38.11
CA ARG A 369 15.67 -9.07 39.24
C ARG A 369 15.06 -8.64 40.59
N ARG A 370 14.13 -7.68 40.58
CA ARG A 370 13.39 -7.23 41.77
C ARG A 370 12.23 -8.16 42.10
N ARG A 371 11.48 -8.67 41.11
CA ARG A 371 10.35 -9.60 41.31
C ARG A 371 10.78 -10.97 41.87
N LEU A 372 11.91 -11.50 41.39
CA LEU A 372 12.54 -12.72 41.93
C LEU A 372 12.94 -12.59 43.41
N ARG A 373 13.00 -11.37 43.95
CA ARG A 373 13.27 -11.08 45.37
C ARG A 373 12.01 -10.70 46.15
N ASN A 374 11.09 -9.95 45.54
CA ASN A 374 9.85 -9.45 46.15
C ASN A 374 8.62 -9.80 45.27
N LYS A 375 7.78 -10.74 45.70
CA LYS A 375 6.63 -11.27 44.94
C LYS A 375 5.43 -10.32 44.75
N ASN A 376 5.43 -9.13 45.36
CA ASN A 376 4.20 -8.35 45.63
C ASN A 376 3.88 -7.24 44.61
N VAL A 377 4.38 -7.32 43.38
CA VAL A 377 3.98 -6.39 42.29
C VAL A 377 3.39 -7.20 41.14
N ARG A 378 2.15 -6.85 40.77
CA ARG A 378 1.44 -7.35 39.58
C ARG A 378 1.01 -6.15 38.74
N THR A 379 1.40 -6.09 37.48
CA THR A 379 0.62 -5.38 36.47
C THR A 379 -0.39 -6.34 35.83
N ASN A 380 -1.29 -5.78 35.03
CA ASN A 380 -2.39 -6.50 34.41
C ASN A 380 -2.24 -6.37 32.89
N LEU A 381 -2.19 -7.51 32.19
CA LEU A 381 -2.10 -7.60 30.72
C LEU A 381 -3.11 -6.68 29.99
N HIS A 382 -4.27 -6.42 30.60
CA HIS A 382 -5.33 -5.57 30.02
C HIS A 382 -5.00 -4.07 29.97
N ASP A 383 -4.04 -3.55 30.75
CA ASP A 383 -3.64 -2.14 30.66
C ASP A 383 -3.21 -1.76 29.23
N VAL A 384 -3.64 -0.58 28.77
CA VAL A 384 -3.31 -0.03 27.45
C VAL A 384 -1.97 0.72 27.48
N ALA A 385 -1.54 1.22 28.65
CA ALA A 385 -0.25 1.90 28.80
C ALA A 385 0.94 0.94 28.72
N LEU A 386 0.80 -0.31 29.19
CA LEU A 386 1.79 -1.38 29.01
C LEU A 386 2.13 -1.60 27.52
N TRP A 387 1.11 -1.81 26.68
CA TRP A 387 1.29 -2.13 25.25
C TRP A 387 1.88 -1.01 24.41
N ARG A 388 1.85 0.24 24.91
CA ARG A 388 2.52 1.40 24.30
C ARG A 388 4.01 1.53 24.68
N ARG A 389 4.53 0.64 25.52
CA ARG A 389 5.89 0.69 26.10
C ARG A 389 6.78 -0.50 25.70
N GLN A 390 6.49 -1.14 24.56
CA GLN A 390 7.33 -2.21 24.01
C GLN A 390 8.79 -1.73 23.85
N ARG A 391 9.72 -2.46 24.47
CA ARG A 391 11.16 -2.18 24.50
C ARG A 391 11.89 -3.04 23.47
N LYS A 392 13.10 -2.60 23.13
CA LYS A 392 14.06 -3.43 22.38
C LYS A 392 14.76 -4.38 23.36
N PHE A 393 14.85 -5.66 23.00
CA PHE A 393 15.54 -6.70 23.80
C PHE A 393 16.69 -7.33 23.01
N ASP A 394 17.54 -8.12 23.67
CA ASP A 394 18.61 -8.92 23.04
C ASP A 394 18.25 -10.42 23.02
N LEU A 395 18.97 -11.19 22.20
CA LEU A 395 18.76 -12.62 22.00
C LEU A 395 18.83 -13.40 23.32
N TRP A 396 19.81 -13.10 24.18
CA TRP A 396 20.00 -13.79 25.44
C TRP A 396 18.89 -13.52 26.46
N SER A 397 18.37 -12.30 26.52
CA SER A 397 17.15 -11.99 27.29
C SER A 397 15.93 -12.75 26.76
N TRP A 398 15.80 -12.89 25.43
CA TRP A 398 14.72 -13.64 24.80
C TRP A 398 14.79 -15.13 25.14
N ILE A 399 15.94 -15.78 24.97
CA ILE A 399 16.13 -17.20 25.30
C ILE A 399 15.87 -17.44 26.80
N ALA A 400 16.47 -16.65 27.70
CA ALA A 400 16.30 -16.82 29.14
C ALA A 400 14.85 -16.60 29.62
N ASN A 401 14.10 -15.66 29.01
CA ASN A 401 12.68 -15.48 29.33
C ASN A 401 11.78 -16.53 28.70
N THR A 402 12.19 -17.14 27.59
CA THR A 402 11.53 -18.33 27.03
C THR A 402 11.70 -19.52 27.97
N GLU A 403 12.93 -19.74 28.46
CA GLU A 403 13.25 -20.82 29.39
C GLU A 403 12.53 -20.64 30.73
N TRP A 404 12.52 -19.41 31.27
CA TRP A 404 11.78 -19.11 32.50
C TRP A 404 10.27 -19.37 32.34
N ALA A 405 9.66 -19.03 31.20
CA ALA A 405 8.24 -19.31 30.95
C ALA A 405 7.96 -20.81 30.80
N LEU A 406 8.79 -21.53 30.04
CA LEU A 406 8.67 -22.99 29.84
C LEU A 406 8.84 -23.75 31.15
N ALA A 407 9.92 -23.49 31.88
CA ALA A 407 10.24 -24.17 33.13
C ALA A 407 9.22 -23.86 34.25
N SER A 408 8.66 -22.65 34.28
CA SER A 408 7.65 -22.29 35.29
C SER A 408 6.29 -22.92 35.03
N ASN A 409 5.90 -23.12 33.77
CA ASN A 409 4.58 -23.68 33.41
C ASN A 409 4.61 -25.22 33.28
N GLU A 410 5.72 -25.79 32.78
CA GLU A 410 5.80 -27.19 32.36
C GLU A 410 6.92 -27.98 33.05
N SER A 411 7.81 -27.32 33.80
CA SER A 411 9.04 -27.92 34.38
C SER A 411 10.03 -28.49 33.33
N GLU A 412 9.89 -28.10 32.07
CA GLU A 412 10.79 -28.45 30.96
C GLU A 412 11.86 -27.36 30.76
N SER A 413 13.10 -27.75 30.45
CA SER A 413 14.21 -26.84 30.09
C SER A 413 14.39 -26.74 28.57
N ILE A 414 14.91 -25.63 28.07
CA ILE A 414 15.18 -25.47 26.64
C ILE A 414 16.42 -26.27 26.23
N ASN A 415 16.25 -27.13 25.23
CA ASN A 415 17.37 -27.67 24.46
C ASN A 415 17.67 -26.70 23.30
N MET A 416 18.87 -26.11 23.27
CA MET A 416 19.34 -25.26 22.17
C MET A 416 19.86 -26.12 21.02
N ASP A 417 18.97 -26.88 20.39
CA ASP A 417 19.25 -27.73 19.23
C ASP A 417 18.95 -26.99 17.89
N PRO A 418 19.26 -27.57 16.72
CA PRO A 418 18.95 -26.94 15.44
C PRO A 418 17.45 -26.68 15.20
N GLY A 419 16.56 -27.45 15.84
CA GLY A 419 15.11 -27.22 15.79
C GLY A 419 14.72 -25.94 16.52
N PHE A 420 15.30 -25.71 17.71
CA PHE A 420 15.13 -24.46 18.46
C PHE A 420 15.52 -23.22 17.63
N PHE A 421 16.69 -23.25 16.98
CA PHE A 421 17.12 -22.14 16.15
C PHE A 421 16.30 -22.00 14.86
N THR A 422 15.82 -23.10 14.28
CA THR A 422 14.90 -23.08 13.12
C THR A 422 13.58 -22.37 13.47
N GLU A 423 12.96 -22.69 14.61
CA GLU A 423 11.72 -22.02 15.04
C GLU A 423 11.95 -20.54 15.42
N LEU A 424 13.09 -20.22 16.04
CA LEU A 424 13.47 -18.84 16.36
C LEU A 424 13.66 -18.01 15.08
N MET A 425 14.30 -18.56 14.04
CA MET A 425 14.42 -17.90 12.73
C MET A 425 13.09 -17.79 12.02
N TRP A 426 12.22 -18.81 12.07
CA TRP A 426 10.86 -18.74 11.50
C TRP A 426 10.06 -17.56 12.10
N LEU A 427 10.13 -17.36 13.41
CA LEU A 427 9.49 -16.20 14.08
C LEU A 427 10.04 -14.82 13.67
N ILE A 428 11.28 -14.78 13.16
CA ILE A 428 11.89 -13.57 12.61
C ILE A 428 11.45 -13.36 11.16
N THR A 429 11.50 -14.40 10.33
CA THR A 429 11.13 -14.37 8.90
C THR A 429 9.65 -14.04 8.70
N GLU A 430 8.76 -14.61 9.51
CA GLU A 430 7.32 -14.26 9.54
C GLU A 430 7.04 -12.88 10.18
N GLY A 431 8.08 -12.17 10.62
CA GLY A 431 7.97 -10.79 11.10
C GLY A 431 7.33 -10.59 12.47
N TYR A 432 7.04 -11.66 13.23
CA TYR A 432 6.52 -11.55 14.61
C TYR A 432 7.54 -10.88 15.54
N VAL A 433 8.83 -11.15 15.35
CA VAL A 433 9.95 -10.52 16.06
C VAL A 433 10.92 -9.91 15.05
N LYS A 434 10.99 -8.58 14.98
CA LYS A 434 11.80 -7.89 13.97
C LYS A 434 13.19 -7.51 14.51
N PRO A 435 14.30 -7.82 13.81
CA PRO A 435 15.61 -7.28 14.13
C PRO A 435 15.64 -5.78 13.81
N GLN A 436 16.43 -5.03 14.59
CA GLN A 436 16.52 -3.56 14.51
C GLN A 436 17.76 -3.08 13.72
N CYS A 437 18.50 -4.01 13.15
CA CYS A 437 19.69 -3.81 12.31
C CYS A 437 19.61 -4.83 11.17
N THR A 438 20.03 -4.48 9.95
CA THR A 438 20.14 -5.46 8.84
C THR A 438 21.23 -6.50 9.16
N PRO A 439 21.14 -7.75 8.66
CA PRO A 439 22.16 -8.78 8.90
C PRO A 439 23.59 -8.29 8.64
N GLU A 440 23.78 -7.61 7.51
CA GLU A 440 25.01 -6.94 7.07
C GLU A 440 25.65 -5.99 8.10
N THR A 441 24.86 -5.44 9.02
CA THR A 441 25.31 -4.48 10.05
C THR A 441 25.54 -5.09 11.43
N TRP A 442 25.15 -6.36 11.65
CA TRP A 442 25.38 -7.05 12.93
C TRP A 442 26.88 -7.11 13.27
N CYS A 443 27.73 -7.32 12.26
CA CYS A 443 29.20 -7.35 12.36
C CYS A 443 29.88 -6.02 12.75
N ARG A 444 29.14 -4.94 13.10
CA ARG A 444 29.73 -3.60 13.35
C ARG A 444 29.29 -2.91 14.65
N LEU A 445 28.54 -3.56 15.53
CA LEU A 445 28.16 -2.99 16.83
C LEU A 445 29.22 -3.26 17.91
N PRO A 446 29.62 -2.26 18.73
CA PRO A 446 30.52 -2.49 19.86
C PRO A 446 29.90 -3.43 20.90
N GLN A 447 30.75 -4.19 21.61
CA GLN A 447 30.34 -5.02 22.74
C GLN A 447 29.77 -4.17 23.89
N SER A 448 28.46 -3.91 23.86
CA SER A 448 27.76 -3.21 24.93
C SER A 448 27.70 -4.08 26.19
N HIS A 449 28.27 -3.62 27.30
CA HIS A 449 28.32 -4.36 28.56
C HIS A 449 26.93 -4.91 28.97
N SER A 450 26.78 -6.23 28.93
CA SER A 450 25.63 -6.93 29.49
C SER A 450 25.68 -6.83 31.02
N VAL A 451 24.68 -6.20 31.63
CA VAL A 451 24.61 -6.06 33.09
C VAL A 451 24.22 -7.42 33.69
N PRO A 452 25.13 -8.14 34.37
CA PRO A 452 24.92 -9.55 34.72
C PRO A 452 23.70 -9.70 35.62
N LEU A 453 22.79 -10.58 35.24
CA LEU A 453 21.55 -10.83 35.98
C LEU A 453 21.48 -12.22 36.58
N TRP A 454 22.01 -13.19 35.82
CA TRP A 454 22.18 -14.57 36.19
C TRP A 454 23.65 -14.91 36.03
N ARG A 455 24.30 -15.35 37.11
CA ARG A 455 25.56 -16.09 37.03
C ARG A 455 25.23 -17.56 36.78
N VAL A 456 24.85 -17.90 35.56
CA VAL A 456 24.92 -19.30 35.09
C VAL A 456 26.36 -19.55 34.67
N SER A 457 27.23 -19.69 35.70
CA SER A 457 28.70 -19.77 35.64
C SER A 457 29.43 -18.58 34.97
N ASP A 458 30.65 -18.29 35.43
CA ASP A 458 31.60 -17.44 34.70
C ASP A 458 32.35 -18.28 33.63
N MET A 459 31.58 -19.09 32.88
CA MET A 459 31.98 -19.81 31.67
C MET A 459 30.89 -19.56 30.61
N MET A 460 31.27 -19.47 29.32
CA MET A 460 30.33 -19.89 28.28
C MET A 460 30.03 -21.39 28.49
N PRO A 461 28.79 -21.88 28.25
CA PRO A 461 28.60 -23.33 28.16
C PRO A 461 29.61 -23.86 27.13
N SER A 462 30.41 -24.86 27.51
CA SER A 462 31.83 -24.88 27.10
C SER A 462 32.05 -24.91 25.59
N ALA A 463 33.19 -24.39 25.15
CA ALA A 463 33.58 -24.32 23.74
C ALA A 463 33.70 -25.70 23.03
N ASP A 464 33.55 -26.79 23.80
CA ASP A 464 33.45 -28.17 23.33
C ASP A 464 32.05 -28.54 22.76
N LEU A 465 31.08 -27.62 22.84
CA LEU A 465 29.73 -27.83 22.30
C LEU A 465 29.75 -27.82 20.76
N GLN A 466 29.72 -29.02 20.20
CA GLN A 466 29.75 -29.28 18.75
C GLN A 466 28.79 -28.42 17.93
N TRP A 467 27.58 -28.11 18.46
CA TRP A 467 26.59 -27.28 17.76
C TRP A 467 27.06 -25.84 17.51
N LEU A 468 27.89 -25.26 18.39
CA LEU A 468 28.45 -23.92 18.17
C LEU A 468 29.41 -23.97 16.97
N HIS A 469 30.19 -25.05 16.86
CA HIS A 469 31.04 -25.32 15.71
C HIS A 469 30.20 -25.56 14.44
N THR A 470 29.08 -26.26 14.52
CA THR A 470 28.15 -26.46 13.39
C THR A 470 27.57 -25.14 12.89
N ILE A 471 27.05 -24.28 13.77
CA ILE A 471 26.44 -23.00 13.37
C ILE A 471 27.48 -21.97 12.91
N CYS A 472 28.71 -21.98 13.46
CA CYS A 472 29.74 -20.99 13.10
C CYS A 472 30.67 -21.42 11.96
N TYR A 473 30.67 -22.69 11.54
CA TYR A 473 31.59 -23.21 10.51
C TYR A 473 30.96 -24.09 9.40
N ASN A 474 29.64 -24.34 9.40
CA ASN A 474 28.97 -24.79 8.18
C ASN A 474 28.74 -23.58 7.27
N GLU A 475 29.41 -23.52 6.13
CA GLU A 475 29.25 -22.42 5.15
C GLU A 475 28.05 -22.62 4.21
N ASP A 476 27.42 -23.80 4.22
CA ASP A 476 26.46 -24.28 3.21
C ASP A 476 25.05 -23.65 3.24
N THR A 477 24.68 -22.83 4.24
CA THR A 477 23.41 -22.08 4.22
C THR A 477 23.53 -20.63 4.68
N GLU A 478 22.74 -19.74 4.07
CA GLU A 478 22.61 -18.33 4.50
C GLU A 478 22.03 -18.20 5.92
N ILE A 479 21.26 -19.20 6.36
CA ILE A 479 20.61 -19.22 7.68
C ILE A 479 21.64 -19.45 8.79
N ASP A 480 22.56 -20.39 8.60
CA ASP A 480 23.64 -20.67 9.56
C ASP A 480 24.56 -19.45 9.71
N GLN A 481 24.92 -18.80 8.60
CA GLN A 481 25.71 -17.56 8.63
C GLN A 481 24.98 -16.42 9.38
N CYS A 482 23.67 -16.27 9.20
CA CYS A 482 22.85 -15.32 9.96
C CYS A 482 22.80 -15.67 11.46
N LEU A 483 22.61 -16.94 11.81
CA LEU A 483 22.58 -17.41 13.20
C LEU A 483 23.92 -17.20 13.90
N GLY A 484 25.04 -17.55 13.24
CA GLY A 484 26.39 -17.30 13.74
C GLY A 484 26.65 -15.81 14.01
N GLN A 485 26.11 -14.92 13.18
CA GLN A 485 26.17 -13.47 13.42
C GLN A 485 25.23 -13.00 14.55
N MET A 486 24.02 -13.56 14.68
CA MET A 486 23.08 -13.22 15.77
C MET A 486 23.62 -13.62 17.15
N VAL A 487 24.23 -14.79 17.27
CA VAL A 487 24.77 -15.32 18.54
C VAL A 487 26.00 -14.52 18.99
N ASN A 488 26.83 -14.06 18.06
CA ASN A 488 28.09 -13.36 18.35
C ASN A 488 27.97 -11.82 18.47
N THR A 489 26.79 -11.22 18.33
CA THR A 489 26.63 -9.75 18.25
C THR A 489 25.59 -9.20 19.24
N THR A 490 25.60 -7.89 19.46
CA THR A 490 24.61 -7.20 20.31
C THR A 490 23.28 -6.96 19.57
N ALA A 491 22.79 -7.96 18.84
CA ALA A 491 21.58 -7.87 18.05
C ALA A 491 20.38 -7.46 18.92
N ARG A 492 19.59 -6.49 18.43
CA ARG A 492 18.41 -5.96 19.12
C ARG A 492 17.14 -6.26 18.35
N PHE A 493 16.13 -6.72 19.08
CA PHE A 493 14.86 -7.20 18.54
C PHE A 493 13.70 -6.38 19.08
N SER A 494 12.62 -6.31 18.31
CA SER A 494 11.35 -5.67 18.68
C SER A 494 10.18 -6.59 18.36
N LEU A 495 9.35 -6.85 19.36
CA LEU A 495 8.09 -7.58 19.21
C LEU A 495 7.15 -6.79 18.29
N SER A 496 6.59 -7.44 17.27
CA SER A 496 5.59 -6.87 16.34
C SER A 496 4.20 -7.50 16.50
N VAL A 497 3.99 -8.26 17.58
CA VAL A 497 2.79 -9.08 17.81
C VAL A 497 1.65 -8.31 18.46
N THR A 498 0.42 -8.56 18.03
CA THR A 498 -0.79 -7.95 18.60
C THR A 498 -1.21 -8.59 19.92
N LYS A 499 -1.84 -7.79 20.79
CA LYS A 499 -2.42 -8.21 22.08
C LYS A 499 -3.39 -9.40 21.95
N GLY A 500 -4.12 -9.48 20.83
CA GLY A 500 -5.06 -10.57 20.55
C GLY A 500 -4.35 -11.92 20.33
N LEU A 501 -3.26 -11.93 19.55
CA LEU A 501 -2.49 -13.16 19.31
C LEU A 501 -1.81 -13.65 20.59
N VAL A 502 -1.24 -12.73 21.37
CA VAL A 502 -0.61 -13.06 22.66
C VAL A 502 -1.63 -13.66 23.63
N ILE A 503 -2.82 -13.07 23.78
CA ILE A 503 -3.91 -13.66 24.57
C ILE A 503 -4.32 -15.04 24.04
N SER A 504 -4.36 -15.24 22.72
CA SER A 504 -4.64 -16.56 22.15
C SER A 504 -3.58 -17.60 22.48
N ILE A 505 -2.30 -17.22 22.51
CA ILE A 505 -1.18 -18.11 22.88
C ILE A 505 -1.23 -18.45 24.36
N ILE A 506 -1.44 -17.46 25.22
CA ILE A 506 -1.59 -17.63 26.67
C ILE A 506 -2.72 -18.63 26.99
N ASN A 507 -3.88 -18.49 26.33
CA ASN A 507 -5.01 -19.39 26.51
C ASN A 507 -4.77 -20.81 25.96
N ASP A 508 -3.94 -20.97 24.93
CA ASP A 508 -3.64 -22.27 24.28
C ASP A 508 -2.52 -23.04 25.01
N LEU A 509 -1.64 -22.33 25.74
CA LEU A 509 -0.63 -22.91 26.65
C LEU A 509 -1.09 -22.97 28.12
N ASN A 510 -2.22 -22.33 28.47
CA ASN A 510 -2.74 -22.20 29.85
C ASN A 510 -1.73 -21.58 30.86
N VAL A 511 -0.98 -20.55 30.45
CA VAL A 511 0.01 -19.85 31.30
C VAL A 511 -0.67 -18.69 32.04
N ASP A 512 -0.32 -18.41 33.30
CA ASP A 512 -0.65 -17.12 33.94
C ASP A 512 0.42 -16.07 33.59
N ILE A 513 0.17 -15.27 32.54
CA ILE A 513 1.14 -14.27 32.08
C ILE A 513 1.36 -13.10 33.05
N ASP A 514 0.39 -12.83 33.94
CA ASP A 514 0.53 -11.76 34.93
C ASP A 514 1.56 -12.16 36.02
N GLU A 515 1.99 -13.43 36.09
CA GLU A 515 3.18 -13.86 36.85
C GLU A 515 4.51 -13.37 36.26
N PHE A 516 4.55 -12.97 34.99
CA PHE A 516 5.78 -12.60 34.28
C PHE A 516 5.88 -11.10 33.94
N LEU A 517 4.76 -10.38 33.80
CA LEU A 517 4.74 -8.97 33.39
C LEU A 517 4.74 -7.98 34.57
N ILE A 518 5.50 -6.87 34.44
CA ILE A 518 5.74 -5.83 35.46
C ILE A 518 5.58 -4.44 34.86
#